data_AF-W9R0P9-F1
#
_entry.id   AF-W9R0P9-F1
#
_cell.length_a   1.000
_cell.length_b   1.000
_cell.length_c   1.000
_cell.angle_alpha   90.00
_cell.angle_beta   90.00
_cell.angle_gamma   90.00
#
_symmetry.space_group_name_H-M   'P 1'
#
loop_
_entity.id
_entity.type
_entity.pdbx_description
1 polymer ?
#
loop_
_entity_poly.entity_id
_entity_poly.type
_entity_poly.pdbx_seq_one_letter_code
_entity_poly.pdbx_strand_id
1 'polypeptide(L)'
;MAIRIQNPKPSISIHPTITPFKTHFNSHNLFITIPPRTGVLQIQPPSLSITRRSFLPSVSGIWDAITGGNNAREAIQAIRRGMLLFRQGDVSGSLVEFDKAIELDPRQKACRFEEGAEQFRIDVAQNPNDTEESIWCFICEAQLYGADEARRRFLEVGRDPRPVMREAYNMFKDGGDPEKVYSKLFSFSHFLHYQV
;
A
#
# COMPACT_ATOMS: atom_id res chain seq x y z
N MET A 1 -48.04 22.02 4.70
CA MET A 1 -47.95 22.10 3.22
C MET A 1 -47.01 23.25 2.89
N ALA A 2 -45.75 22.95 2.52
CA ALA A 2 -44.74 23.83 1.90
C ALA A 2 -43.39 23.07 1.89
N ILE A 3 -43.10 22.33 0.82
CA ILE A 3 -42.21 22.67 -0.32
C ILE A 3 -40.73 22.40 0.00
N ARG A 4 -40.30 21.24 -0.52
CA ARG A 4 -38.94 20.70 -0.59
C ARG A 4 -38.21 21.38 -1.75
N ILE A 5 -37.15 22.12 -1.49
CA ILE A 5 -36.26 22.64 -2.54
C ILE A 5 -35.06 21.68 -2.63
N GLN A 6 -35.06 20.83 -3.66
CA GLN A 6 -33.90 20.06 -4.10
C GLN A 6 -33.06 20.96 -4.99
N ASN A 7 -31.81 21.24 -4.60
CA ASN A 7 -30.81 21.80 -5.51
C ASN A 7 -30.02 20.65 -6.15
N PRO A 8 -29.96 20.55 -7.50
CA PRO A 8 -29.14 19.55 -8.17
C PRO A 8 -27.65 19.94 -8.11
N LYS A 9 -26.80 19.00 -7.68
CA LYS A 9 -25.33 19.14 -7.73
C LYS A 9 -24.83 19.01 -9.19
N PRO A 10 -23.84 19.81 -9.64
CA PRO A 10 -23.30 19.70 -10.98
C PRO A 10 -22.42 18.44 -11.14
N SER A 11 -22.71 17.65 -12.17
CA SER A 11 -21.94 16.48 -12.58
C SER A 11 -20.72 16.92 -13.41
N ILE A 12 -19.51 16.79 -12.85
CA ILE A 12 -18.26 16.96 -13.60
C ILE A 12 -17.73 15.56 -13.92
N SER A 13 -17.81 15.17 -15.20
CA SER A 13 -17.22 13.96 -15.74
C SER A 13 -15.74 14.21 -16.03
N ILE A 14 -14.84 13.52 -15.32
CA ILE A 14 -13.40 13.52 -15.61
C ILE A 14 -13.03 12.08 -15.94
N HIS A 15 -12.76 11.83 -17.22
CA HIS A 15 -12.18 10.58 -17.72
C HIS A 15 -10.67 10.60 -17.46
N PRO A 16 -10.08 9.63 -16.72
CA PRO A 16 -8.64 9.46 -16.71
C PRO A 16 -8.23 8.54 -17.86
N THR A 17 -7.61 9.14 -18.88
CA THR A 17 -6.80 8.41 -19.88
C THR A 17 -5.40 8.23 -19.29
N ILE A 18 -5.03 7.01 -18.90
CA ILE A 18 -3.64 6.67 -18.56
C ILE A 18 -3.24 5.47 -19.41
N THR A 19 -2.24 5.71 -20.25
CA THR A 19 -1.58 4.76 -21.14
C THR A 19 -0.65 3.82 -20.36
N PRO A 20 -0.50 2.54 -20.74
CA PRO A 20 0.40 1.62 -20.06
C PRO A 20 1.85 1.84 -20.49
N PHE A 21 2.73 2.13 -19.52
CA PHE A 21 4.18 2.18 -19.69
C PHE A 21 4.74 0.75 -19.76
N LYS A 22 5.42 0.41 -20.87
CA LYS A 22 5.95 -0.92 -21.18
C LYS A 22 7.47 -0.87 -21.03
N THR A 23 8.02 -1.47 -19.98
CA THR A 23 9.48 -1.65 -19.85
C THR A 23 9.88 -3.06 -20.28
N HIS A 24 10.61 -3.10 -21.39
CA HIS A 24 11.26 -4.25 -22.00
C HIS A 24 12.42 -4.73 -21.11
N PHE A 25 12.47 -6.01 -20.74
CA PHE A 25 13.70 -6.66 -20.29
C PHE A 25 14.21 -7.56 -21.43
N ASN A 26 15.29 -7.13 -22.08
CA ASN A 26 16.03 -7.90 -23.08
C ASN A 26 17.03 -8.84 -22.38
N SER A 27 16.85 -10.14 -22.56
CA SER A 27 17.85 -11.16 -22.23
C SER A 27 18.79 -11.35 -23.42
N HIS A 28 20.05 -10.91 -23.29
CA HIS A 28 21.10 -11.21 -24.25
C HIS A 28 21.81 -12.52 -23.91
N ASN A 29 21.86 -13.37 -24.93
CA ASN A 29 22.51 -14.67 -25.05
C ASN A 29 23.97 -14.73 -24.59
N LEU A 30 24.33 -15.87 -23.99
CA LEU A 30 25.69 -16.41 -24.05
C LEU A 30 25.63 -17.79 -24.71
N PHE A 31 26.17 -17.83 -25.93
CA PHE A 31 26.44 -19.00 -26.76
C PHE A 31 27.48 -19.92 -26.12
N ILE A 32 27.30 -21.25 -26.15
CA ILE A 32 28.40 -22.21 -26.36
C ILE A 32 27.95 -23.38 -27.25
N THR A 33 28.85 -23.68 -28.17
CA THR A 33 28.88 -24.50 -29.40
C THR A 33 28.79 -26.03 -29.22
N ILE A 34 28.25 -26.72 -30.24
CA ILE A 34 28.17 -28.19 -30.45
C ILE A 34 29.51 -28.75 -30.98
N PRO A 35 29.82 -30.06 -30.79
CA PRO A 35 30.06 -30.89 -31.98
C PRO A 35 29.39 -32.29 -31.93
N PRO A 36 29.32 -33.02 -33.07
CA PRO A 36 28.36 -34.10 -33.33
C PRO A 36 28.99 -35.51 -33.27
N ARG A 37 28.18 -36.56 -33.07
CA ARG A 37 28.38 -37.84 -33.78
C ARG A 37 27.20 -38.81 -33.72
N THR A 38 26.97 -39.43 -34.86
CA THR A 38 26.05 -40.49 -35.23
C THR A 38 26.30 -41.83 -34.52
N GLY A 39 25.22 -42.59 -34.27
CA GLY A 39 25.28 -43.98 -33.84
C GLY A 39 23.88 -44.57 -33.61
N VAL A 40 23.36 -45.32 -34.59
CA VAL A 40 22.12 -46.11 -34.53
C VAL A 40 22.34 -47.33 -33.64
N LEU A 41 21.37 -47.71 -32.80
CA LEU A 41 21.04 -49.11 -32.50
C LEU A 41 19.65 -49.22 -31.84
N GLN A 42 18.81 -50.00 -32.51
CA GLN A 42 17.43 -50.35 -32.22
C GLN A 42 17.35 -51.45 -31.16
N ILE A 43 16.61 -51.22 -30.06
CA ILE A 43 16.11 -52.29 -29.17
C ILE A 43 14.73 -51.86 -28.64
N GLN A 44 13.65 -52.55 -29.02
CA GLN A 44 12.38 -52.58 -28.28
C GLN A 44 12.45 -53.75 -27.29
N PRO A 45 12.02 -53.59 -26.02
CA PRO A 45 10.71 -54.12 -25.57
C PRO A 45 10.15 -53.38 -24.31
N PRO A 46 9.18 -53.94 -23.56
CA PRO A 46 7.79 -54.27 -23.89
C PRO A 46 6.80 -53.25 -23.29
N SER A 47 5.57 -53.21 -23.81
CA SER A 47 4.49 -52.36 -23.30
C SER A 47 4.08 -52.76 -21.87
N LEU A 48 4.47 -51.96 -20.88
CA LEU A 48 3.87 -51.98 -19.55
C LEU A 48 2.74 -50.93 -19.52
N SER A 49 1.51 -51.40 -19.54
CA SER A 49 0.31 -50.59 -19.28
C SER A 49 0.28 -50.19 -17.80
N ILE A 50 1.07 -49.18 -17.44
CA ILE A 50 0.84 -48.42 -16.21
C ILE A 50 -0.35 -47.51 -16.50
N THR A 51 -1.51 -47.84 -15.93
CA THR A 51 -2.60 -46.87 -15.77
C THR A 51 -2.08 -45.79 -14.81
N ARG A 52 -1.33 -44.83 -15.35
CA ARG A 52 -0.90 -43.64 -14.64
C ARG A 52 -2.16 -42.81 -14.48
N ARG A 53 -2.89 -43.04 -13.38
CA ARG A 53 -3.88 -42.07 -12.92
C ARG A 53 -3.07 -40.84 -12.52
N SER A 54 -2.83 -39.98 -13.51
CA SER A 54 -2.20 -38.69 -13.35
C SER A 54 -3.09 -37.87 -12.44
N PHE A 55 -2.90 -38.01 -11.13
CA PHE A 55 -3.38 -37.04 -10.18
C PHE A 55 -2.47 -35.83 -10.37
N LEU A 56 -2.81 -35.00 -11.36
CA LEU A 56 -2.30 -33.65 -11.46
C LEU A 56 -3.13 -32.86 -10.44
N PRO A 57 -2.64 -32.58 -9.22
CA PRO A 57 -3.25 -31.51 -8.44
C PRO A 57 -3.24 -30.29 -9.35
N SER A 58 -4.42 -29.70 -9.57
CA SER A 58 -4.55 -28.50 -10.38
C SER A 58 -3.45 -27.53 -9.99
N VAL A 59 -2.69 -27.03 -10.97
CA VAL A 59 -1.65 -26.03 -10.74
C VAL A 59 -2.24 -24.82 -9.99
N SER A 60 -3.54 -24.56 -10.17
CA SER A 60 -4.29 -23.57 -9.39
C SER A 60 -4.20 -23.83 -7.89
N GLY A 61 -4.38 -25.07 -7.41
CA GLY A 61 -4.40 -25.35 -5.97
C GLY A 61 -3.05 -25.15 -5.30
N ILE A 62 -1.96 -25.49 -5.98
CA ILE A 62 -0.59 -25.25 -5.48
C ILE A 62 -0.24 -23.77 -5.58
N TRP A 63 -0.64 -23.10 -6.67
CA TRP A 63 -0.42 -21.67 -6.86
C TRP A 63 -1.21 -20.83 -5.84
N ASP A 64 -2.47 -21.18 -5.57
CA ASP A 64 -3.33 -20.52 -4.59
C ASP A 64 -2.80 -20.73 -3.16
N ALA A 65 -2.20 -21.90 -2.87
CA ALA A 65 -1.55 -22.16 -1.58
C ALA A 65 -0.27 -21.34 -1.38
N ILE A 66 0.51 -21.10 -2.44
CA ILE A 66 1.75 -20.32 -2.38
C ILE A 66 1.47 -18.81 -2.40
N THR A 67 0.46 -18.37 -3.16
CA THR A 67 0.12 -16.95 -3.32
C THR A 67 -0.99 -16.46 -2.40
N GLY A 68 -1.64 -17.37 -1.68
CA GLY A 68 -2.80 -17.08 -0.83
C GLY A 68 -4.05 -16.72 -1.64
N GLY A 69 -4.23 -17.23 -2.86
CA GLY A 69 -5.16 -16.70 -3.88
C GLY A 69 -6.57 -16.29 -3.40
N ASN A 70 -7.23 -17.12 -2.58
CA ASN A 70 -8.53 -16.78 -1.99
C ASN A 70 -8.42 -15.73 -0.87
N ASN A 71 -7.45 -15.88 0.03
CA ASN A 71 -7.23 -14.97 1.16
C ASN A 71 -6.78 -13.58 0.67
N ALA A 72 -5.92 -13.53 -0.36
CA ALA A 72 -5.45 -12.30 -0.98
C ALA A 72 -6.60 -11.52 -1.63
N ARG A 73 -7.49 -12.23 -2.34
CA ARG A 73 -8.70 -11.60 -2.93
C ARG A 73 -9.64 -11.08 -1.85
N GLU A 74 -9.82 -11.82 -0.76
CA GLU A 74 -10.65 -11.39 0.36
C GLU A 74 -10.03 -10.20 1.11
N ALA A 75 -8.71 -10.18 1.31
CA ALA A 75 -7.99 -9.06 1.90
C ALA A 75 -8.18 -7.78 1.07
N ILE A 76 -8.08 -7.86 -0.26
CA ILE A 76 -8.35 -6.73 -1.16
C ILE A 76 -9.79 -6.22 -1.01
N GLN A 77 -10.77 -7.11 -0.84
CA GLN A 77 -12.16 -6.69 -0.61
C GLN A 77 -12.33 -6.01 0.74
N ALA A 78 -11.71 -6.54 1.80
CA ALA A 78 -11.73 -5.94 3.12
C ALA A 78 -11.13 -4.52 3.09
N ILE A 79 -9.98 -4.31 2.42
CA ILE A 79 -9.41 -2.97 2.20
C ILE A 79 -10.43 -2.03 1.53
N ARG A 80 -11.10 -2.48 0.46
CA ARG A 80 -12.08 -1.64 -0.26
C ARG A 80 -13.26 -1.26 0.62
N ARG A 81 -13.72 -2.17 1.48
CA ARG A 81 -14.81 -1.90 2.45
C ARG A 81 -14.35 -0.94 3.53
N GLY A 82 -13.16 -1.15 4.11
CA GLY A 82 -12.56 -0.25 5.08
C GLY A 82 -12.49 1.18 4.53
N MET A 83 -12.00 1.35 3.30
CA MET A 83 -11.96 2.65 2.63
C MET A 83 -13.35 3.27 2.44
N LEU A 84 -14.37 2.46 2.12
CA LEU A 84 -15.74 2.94 1.96
C LEU A 84 -16.33 3.43 3.29
N LEU A 85 -16.14 2.67 4.37
CA LEU A 85 -16.58 3.02 5.73
C LEU A 85 -15.87 4.28 6.24
N PHE A 86 -14.56 4.37 6.02
CA PHE A 86 -13.77 5.55 6.37
C PHE A 86 -14.31 6.81 5.69
N ARG A 87 -14.63 6.74 4.39
CA ARG A 87 -15.23 7.86 3.63
C ARG A 87 -16.62 8.24 4.12
N GLN A 88 -17.34 7.34 4.78
CA GLN A 88 -18.64 7.60 5.38
C GLN A 88 -18.55 8.18 6.80
N GLY A 89 -17.33 8.28 7.36
CA GLY A 89 -17.09 8.71 8.73
C GLY A 89 -17.16 7.59 9.75
N ASP A 90 -17.40 6.34 9.33
CA ASP A 90 -17.34 5.18 10.22
C ASP A 90 -15.90 4.70 10.36
N VAL A 91 -15.13 5.44 11.17
CA VAL A 91 -13.72 5.12 11.43
C VAL A 91 -13.60 3.79 12.16
N SER A 92 -14.48 3.51 13.13
CA SER A 92 -14.42 2.26 13.90
C SER A 92 -14.69 1.05 13.01
N GLY A 93 -15.72 1.10 12.18
CA GLY A 93 -16.00 0.05 11.20
C GLY A 93 -14.90 -0.10 10.16
N SER A 94 -14.26 1.00 9.74
CA SER A 94 -13.14 0.94 8.80
C SER A 94 -11.94 0.17 9.36
N LEU A 95 -11.62 0.37 10.64
CA LEU A 95 -10.52 -0.33 11.31
C LEU A 95 -10.75 -1.84 11.33
N VAL A 96 -11.97 -2.29 11.62
CA VAL A 96 -12.31 -3.73 11.64
C VAL A 96 -12.03 -4.38 10.28
N GLU A 97 -12.39 -3.71 9.17
CA GLU A 97 -12.12 -4.24 7.83
C GLU A 97 -10.63 -4.19 7.46
N PHE A 98 -9.87 -3.19 7.94
CA PHE A 98 -8.42 -3.16 7.75
C PHE A 98 -7.71 -4.23 8.57
N ASP A 99 -8.11 -4.46 9.82
CA ASP A 99 -7.58 -5.53 10.67
C ASP A 99 -7.83 -6.90 10.01
N LYS A 100 -9.05 -7.12 9.50
CA LYS A 100 -9.37 -8.32 8.73
C LYS A 100 -8.44 -8.49 7.51
N ALA A 101 -8.13 -7.42 6.79
CA ALA A 101 -7.20 -7.49 5.66
C ALA A 101 -5.79 -7.93 6.08
N ILE A 102 -5.33 -7.45 7.24
CA ILE A 102 -4.03 -7.81 7.82
C ILE A 102 -4.01 -9.27 8.29
N GLU A 103 -5.09 -9.76 8.89
CA GLU A 103 -5.21 -11.16 9.29
C GLU A 103 -5.16 -12.11 8.09
N LEU A 104 -5.82 -11.72 6.98
CA LEU A 104 -5.89 -12.51 5.76
C LEU A 104 -4.58 -12.56 4.97
N ASP A 105 -3.76 -11.50 5.03
CA ASP A 105 -2.40 -11.49 4.47
C ASP A 105 -1.41 -10.81 5.44
N PRO A 106 -0.83 -11.57 6.37
CA PRO A 106 0.10 -11.03 7.37
C PRO A 106 1.35 -10.38 6.79
N ARG A 107 1.72 -10.69 5.54
CA ARG A 107 2.85 -10.05 4.85
C ARG A 107 2.59 -8.56 4.63
N GLN A 108 1.32 -8.15 4.60
CA GLN A 108 0.96 -6.73 4.50
C GLN A 108 1.34 -5.94 5.75
N LYS A 109 1.59 -6.58 6.90
CA LYS A 109 1.91 -5.87 8.15
C LYS A 109 3.36 -5.40 8.19
N ALA A 110 4.33 -6.31 8.11
CA ALA A 110 5.74 -5.97 8.33
C ALA A 110 6.42 -5.41 7.08
N CYS A 111 6.19 -6.03 5.90
CA CYS A 111 6.84 -5.62 4.66
C CYS A 111 6.43 -4.20 4.23
N ARG A 112 5.20 -3.76 4.55
CA ARG A 112 4.73 -2.41 4.18
C ARG A 112 5.27 -1.29 5.02
N PHE A 113 5.69 -1.51 6.27
CA PHE A 113 6.27 -0.42 7.05
C PHE A 113 7.67 -0.09 6.56
N GLU A 114 8.48 -1.10 6.22
CA GLU A 114 9.82 -0.89 5.68
C GLU A 114 9.76 -0.27 4.29
N GLU A 115 8.99 -0.87 3.38
CA GLU A 115 8.76 -0.34 2.03
C GLU A 115 8.11 1.04 2.06
N GLY A 116 7.15 1.27 2.97
CA GLY A 116 6.46 2.55 3.14
C GLY A 116 7.42 3.64 3.62
N ALA A 117 8.22 3.37 4.66
CA ALA A 117 9.22 4.32 5.14
C ALA A 117 10.23 4.71 4.04
N GLU A 118 10.66 3.74 3.22
CA GLU A 118 11.56 4.02 2.10
C GLU A 118 10.88 4.86 1.02
N GLN A 119 9.63 4.54 0.67
CA GLN A 119 8.87 5.33 -0.30
C GLN A 119 8.71 6.79 0.16
N PHE A 120 8.38 7.03 1.43
CA PHE A 120 8.25 8.38 1.98
C PHE A 120 9.57 9.15 1.96
N ARG A 121 10.71 8.49 2.15
CA ARG A 121 12.03 9.12 1.98
C ARG A 121 12.28 9.57 0.55
N ILE A 122 11.92 8.72 -0.42
CA ILE A 122 12.03 9.05 -1.85
C ILE A 122 11.12 10.24 -2.17
N ASP A 123 9.90 10.25 -1.64
CA ASP A 123 8.91 11.31 -1.93
C ASP A 123 9.34 12.65 -1.34
N VAL A 124 9.88 12.68 -0.10
CA VAL A 124 10.48 13.89 0.47
C VAL A 124 11.68 14.38 -0.33
N ALA A 125 12.50 13.47 -0.87
CA ALA A 125 13.62 13.87 -1.73
C ALA A 125 13.14 14.59 -3.01
N GLN A 126 11.92 14.31 -3.46
CA GLN A 126 11.28 14.99 -4.59
C GLN A 126 10.52 16.27 -4.17
N ASN A 127 9.85 16.25 -3.01
CA ASN A 127 9.12 17.38 -2.43
C ASN A 127 9.61 17.65 -0.99
N PRO A 128 10.69 18.43 -0.79
CA PRO A 128 11.33 18.58 0.51
C PRO A 128 10.54 19.41 1.53
N ASN A 129 9.33 19.87 1.19
CA ASN A 129 8.46 20.62 2.10
C ASN A 129 7.24 19.80 2.56
N ASP A 130 7.15 18.53 2.17
CA ASP A 130 6.02 17.67 2.52
C ASP A 130 6.12 17.17 3.96
N THR A 131 5.39 17.83 4.86
CA THR A 131 5.40 17.50 6.28
C THR A 131 4.73 16.16 6.55
N GLU A 132 3.67 15.85 5.81
CA GLU A 132 2.97 14.59 5.94
C GLU A 132 3.89 13.41 5.68
N GLU A 133 4.70 13.45 4.62
CA GLU A 133 5.62 12.34 4.30
C GLU A 133 6.67 12.10 5.38
N SER A 134 7.17 13.15 6.02
CA SER A 134 8.07 13.00 7.19
C SER A 134 7.39 12.31 8.37
N ILE A 135 6.12 12.64 8.62
CA ILE A 135 5.32 12.07 9.70
C ILE A 135 4.95 10.61 9.38
N TRP A 136 4.59 10.30 8.13
CA TRP A 136 4.29 8.94 7.71
C TRP A 136 5.53 8.05 7.78
N CYS A 137 6.69 8.55 7.34
CA CYS A 137 7.98 7.87 7.53
C CYS A 137 8.23 7.55 9.00
N PHE A 138 8.04 8.53 9.89
CA PHE A 138 8.18 8.33 11.33
C PHE A 138 7.24 7.25 11.88
N ILE A 139 5.95 7.27 11.51
CA ILE A 139 4.97 6.29 12.00
C ILE A 139 5.36 4.88 11.57
N CYS A 140 5.80 4.70 10.31
CA CYS A 140 6.29 3.42 9.83
C CYS A 140 7.53 2.94 10.60
N GLU A 141 8.54 3.79 10.75
CA GLU A 141 9.76 3.44 11.48
C GLU A 141 9.52 3.19 12.97
N ALA A 142 8.55 3.89 13.58
CA ALA A 142 8.17 3.65 14.97
C ALA A 142 7.57 2.26 15.17
N GLN A 143 6.86 1.72 14.17
CA GLN A 143 6.36 0.33 14.20
C GLN A 143 7.47 -0.71 14.01
N LEU A 144 8.55 -0.35 13.32
CA LEU A 144 9.68 -1.25 13.06
C LEU A 144 10.71 -1.26 14.19
N TYR A 145 11.09 -0.07 14.67
CA TYR A 145 12.25 0.14 15.55
C TYR A 145 11.89 0.76 16.90
N GLY A 146 10.64 1.19 17.08
CA GLY A 146 10.20 1.95 18.24
C GLY A 146 10.33 3.47 18.06
N ALA A 147 9.56 4.22 18.84
CA ALA A 147 9.42 5.67 18.68
C ALA A 147 10.72 6.45 18.92
N ASP A 148 11.61 5.98 19.79
CA ASP A 148 12.85 6.68 20.11
C ASP A 148 13.88 6.57 18.97
N GLU A 149 14.03 5.40 18.37
CA GLU A 149 14.86 5.22 17.18
C GLU A 149 14.28 5.97 15.97
N ALA A 150 12.95 5.92 15.78
CA ALA A 150 12.29 6.67 14.73
C ALA A 150 12.49 8.20 14.88
N ARG A 151 12.54 8.73 16.11
CA ARG A 151 12.86 10.14 16.37
C ARG A 151 14.31 10.47 16.04
N ARG A 152 15.26 9.57 16.34
CA ARG A 152 16.67 9.77 15.95
C ARG A 152 16.87 9.81 14.43
N ARG A 153 16.03 9.09 13.70
CA ARG A 153 16.03 8.97 12.24
C ARG A 153 15.02 9.91 11.56
N PHE A 154 14.44 10.83 12.32
CA PHE A 154 13.34 11.66 11.87
C PHE A 154 13.70 12.44 10.60
N LEU A 155 12.84 12.36 9.60
CA LEU A 155 13.07 12.95 8.29
C LEU A 155 12.82 14.46 8.34
N GLU A 156 13.88 15.25 8.17
CA GLU A 156 13.74 16.71 8.20
C GLU A 156 13.22 17.27 6.89
N VAL A 157 12.19 18.11 6.98
CA VAL A 157 11.58 18.80 5.84
C VAL A 157 11.52 20.30 6.08
N GLY A 158 11.33 21.06 5.01
CA GLY A 158 11.16 22.51 5.07
C GLY A 158 9.89 22.94 5.81
N ARG A 159 9.77 24.25 6.01
CA ARG A 159 8.72 24.81 6.88
C ARG A 159 7.35 24.77 6.19
N ASP A 160 6.43 23.99 6.76
CA ASP A 160 5.02 24.02 6.38
C ASP A 160 4.36 25.36 6.74
N PRO A 161 3.65 26.01 5.81
CA PRO A 161 2.92 27.24 6.08
C PRO A 161 1.69 27.03 6.97
N ARG A 162 1.14 25.81 7.06
CA ARG A 162 -0.05 25.47 7.86
C ARG A 162 0.36 25.33 9.33
N PRO A 163 -0.09 26.21 10.23
CA PRO A 163 0.38 26.19 11.63
C PRO A 163 0.09 24.88 12.36
N VAL A 164 -1.05 24.24 12.07
CA VAL A 164 -1.41 22.94 12.65
C VAL A 164 -0.43 21.86 12.24
N MET A 165 -0.05 21.79 10.96
CA MET A 165 0.92 20.82 10.47
C MET A 165 2.31 21.07 11.05
N ARG A 166 2.67 22.34 11.26
CA ARG A 166 3.93 22.69 11.91
C ARG A 166 3.99 22.19 13.36
N GLU A 167 2.90 22.30 14.11
CA GLU A 167 2.84 21.75 15.47
C GLU A 167 2.87 20.22 15.45
N ALA A 168 2.14 19.58 14.52
CA ALA A 168 2.19 18.12 14.36
C ALA A 168 3.63 17.64 14.07
N TYR A 169 4.33 18.30 13.14
CA TYR A 169 5.73 18.02 12.83
C TYR A 169 6.61 18.08 14.07
N ASN A 170 6.54 19.18 14.84
CA ASN A 170 7.36 19.35 16.05
C ASN A 170 7.03 18.28 17.10
N MET A 171 5.75 17.93 17.26
CA MET A 171 5.31 16.89 18.19
C MET A 171 5.92 15.53 17.86
N PHE A 172 5.96 15.15 16.58
CA PHE A 172 6.56 13.87 16.18
C PHE A 172 8.09 13.88 16.23
N LYS A 173 8.73 15.00 15.86
CA LYS A 173 10.19 15.15 15.85
C LYS A 173 10.78 15.22 17.26
N ASP A 174 10.31 16.16 18.07
CA ASP A 174 10.93 16.52 19.34
C ASP A 174 10.22 15.88 20.55
N GLY A 175 9.06 15.25 20.31
CA GLY A 175 8.13 14.89 21.38
C GLY A 175 7.36 16.11 21.88
N GLY A 176 6.26 15.88 22.58
CA GLY A 176 5.46 16.99 23.10
C GLY A 176 4.07 16.60 23.57
N ASP A 177 3.32 17.61 23.98
CA ASP A 177 1.94 17.50 24.45
C ASP A 177 0.96 17.57 23.26
N PRO A 178 0.17 16.51 22.99
CA PRO A 178 -0.84 16.50 21.93
C PRO A 178 -1.86 17.65 22.04
N GLU A 179 -2.14 18.16 23.24
CA GLU A 179 -3.09 19.26 23.47
C GLU A 179 -2.68 20.55 22.74
N LYS A 180 -1.39 20.74 22.48
CA LYS A 180 -0.92 21.87 21.67
C LYS A 180 -1.42 21.80 20.22
N VAL A 181 -1.45 20.61 19.63
CA VAL A 181 -2.00 20.41 18.27
C VAL A 181 -3.50 20.69 18.26
N TYR A 182 -4.24 20.17 19.25
CA TYR A 182 -5.68 20.41 19.40
C TYR A 182 -6.01 21.90 19.55
N SER A 183 -5.32 22.61 20.45
CA SER A 183 -5.54 24.05 20.64
C SER A 183 -5.34 24.86 19.35
N LYS A 184 -4.37 24.47 18.50
CA LYS A 184 -4.12 25.14 17.22
C LYS A 184 -5.20 24.85 16.17
N LEU A 185 -5.73 23.62 16.15
CA LEU A 185 -6.89 23.23 15.34
C LEU A 185 -8.12 24.09 15.66
N PHE A 186 -8.45 24.23 16.95
CA PHE A 186 -9.63 24.99 17.37
C PHE A 186 -9.47 26.50 17.18
N SER A 187 -8.26 27.05 17.38
CA SER A 187 -7.98 28.46 17.10
C SER A 187 -8.15 28.81 15.62
N PHE A 188 -7.85 27.88 14.71
CA PHE A 188 -8.06 28.07 13.27
C PHE A 188 -9.55 28.03 12.88
N SER A 189 -10.31 27.10 13.48
CA SER A 189 -11.77 26.98 13.26
C SER A 189 -12.54 28.21 13.75
N HIS A 190 -12.14 28.81 14.88
CA HIS A 190 -12.80 30.01 15.42
C HIS A 190 -12.62 31.25 14.52
N PHE A 191 -11.51 31.33 13.76
CA PHE A 191 -11.23 32.44 12.86
C PHE A 191 -12.09 32.41 11.58
N LEU A 192 -12.52 31.23 11.14
CA LEU A 192 -13.39 31.07 9.96
C LEU A 192 -14.88 31.32 10.27
N HIS A 193 -15.30 31.19 11.53
CA HIS A 193 -16.69 31.42 11.95
C HIS A 193 -17.03 32.90 12.22
N TYR A 194 -16.04 33.81 12.24
CA TYR A 194 -16.23 35.25 12.52
C TYR A 194 -15.92 36.18 11.33
N GLN A 195 -15.79 35.63 10.12
CA GLN A 195 -15.51 36.37 8.88
C GLN A 195 -16.59 36.14 7.80
N VAL A 196 -17.82 35.84 8.18
CA VAL A 196 -19.01 35.83 7.29
C VAL A 196 -20.07 36.77 7.83
#